data_AF-A0A8T1VSX3-F1
#
_entry.id   AF-A0A8T1VSX3-F1
#
_cell.length_a   1.000
_cell.length_b   1.000
_cell.length_c   1.000
_cell.angle_alpha   90.00
_cell.angle_beta   90.00
_cell.angle_gamma   90.00
#
_symmetry.space_group_name_H-M   'P 1'
#
loop_
_entity.id
_entity.type
_entity.pdbx_description
1 polymer ?
#
loop_
_entity_poly.entity_id
_entity_poly.type
_entity_poly.pdbx_seq_one_letter_code
_entity_poly.pdbx_strand_id
1 'polypeptide(L)'
;MNRRALARKAAGAKQAAPSSASPEPAGVENVSKKLELQLAAGDFYGALQMYKTLFMRFLKGDEPSAEQQEKAAALALEAALTLIKHDQNTAATEMANLMVSVFADFRQPVDDAHKQRIRQIDAAFLPKPQFSADLALFLKNAVKWSAVEGARKRGDPELQLLLARAYRSAGDFTHAMKHFLHAENPQELAEALFQWSTQGYPSESDLYLARAVLQLLSLENLRDANKVYEAYVAQCQGAGRPVDLPLFNYTRFLLLTLERDALPLFQMLQERYAPALARDSSLQSYLSVIGQKFYGLQPPRSGLSSLLEMFSGGMQ
;
A
#
# COMPACT_ATOMS: atom_id res chain seq x y z
N MET A 1 -1.70 -24.72 -3.57
CA MET A 1 -0.36 -24.42 -4.13
C MET A 1 0.47 -23.77 -3.03
N ASN A 2 1.56 -24.42 -2.61
CA ASN A 2 2.25 -24.18 -1.35
C ASN A 2 3.09 -22.89 -1.42
N ARG A 3 2.77 -21.85 -0.62
CA ARG A 3 3.49 -20.55 -0.60
C ARG A 3 4.98 -20.70 -0.26
N ARG A 4 5.36 -21.79 0.41
CA ARG A 4 6.74 -22.25 0.67
C ARG A 4 7.58 -22.45 -0.61
N ALA A 5 6.95 -22.75 -1.75
CA ALA A 5 7.63 -22.89 -3.04
C ALA A 5 8.09 -21.53 -3.60
N LEU A 6 7.39 -20.43 -3.29
CA LEU A 6 7.76 -19.09 -3.73
C LEU A 6 8.93 -18.51 -2.93
N ALA A 7 9.01 -18.77 -1.62
CA ALA A 7 10.18 -18.41 -0.81
C ALA A 7 11.44 -19.16 -1.28
N ARG A 8 11.32 -20.46 -1.59
CA ARG A 8 12.41 -21.25 -2.19
C ARG A 8 12.79 -20.77 -3.60
N LYS A 9 11.82 -20.31 -4.40
CA LYS A 9 12.05 -19.78 -5.76
C LYS A 9 12.66 -18.37 -5.74
N ALA A 10 12.27 -17.53 -4.78
CA ALA A 10 12.86 -16.20 -4.53
C ALA A 10 14.31 -16.31 -4.02
N ALA A 11 14.65 -17.40 -3.32
CA ALA A 11 16.00 -17.64 -2.81
C ALA A 11 16.99 -18.26 -3.83
N GLY A 12 16.58 -18.54 -5.07
CA GLY A 12 17.49 -19.00 -6.13
C GLY A 12 18.26 -20.31 -5.86
N ALA A 13 17.83 -21.14 -4.91
CA ALA A 13 18.58 -22.33 -4.51
C ALA A 13 18.37 -23.51 -5.47
N LYS A 14 19.41 -23.88 -6.24
CA LYS A 14 19.53 -25.24 -6.80
C LYS A 14 19.80 -26.22 -5.65
N GLN A 15 19.10 -27.35 -5.64
CA GLN A 15 19.29 -28.43 -4.67
C GLN A 15 20.76 -28.90 -4.67
N ALA A 16 21.44 -28.75 -3.54
CA ALA A 16 22.67 -29.47 -3.25
C ALA A 16 22.35 -30.69 -2.37
N ALA A 17 23.01 -31.81 -2.68
CA ALA A 17 22.82 -33.14 -2.10
C ALA A 17 23.11 -33.21 -0.58
N PRO A 18 22.55 -34.20 0.14
CA PRO A 18 22.61 -34.25 1.59
C PRO A 18 24.01 -34.66 2.06
N SER A 19 24.65 -33.81 2.85
CA SER A 19 25.89 -34.13 3.57
C SER A 19 25.62 -34.13 5.08
N SER A 20 26.17 -35.17 5.69
CA SER A 20 26.00 -35.67 7.06
C SER A 20 26.14 -34.64 8.18
N ALA A 21 25.40 -34.93 9.26
CA ALA A 21 25.36 -34.20 10.52
C ALA A 21 26.74 -33.89 11.12
N SER A 22 26.88 -32.66 11.62
CA SER A 22 27.95 -32.17 12.50
C SER A 22 27.34 -31.06 13.39
N PRO A 23 27.87 -30.82 14.60
CA PRO A 23 27.13 -30.19 15.68
C PRO A 23 26.74 -28.75 15.35
N GLU A 24 25.45 -28.44 15.47
CA GLU A 24 24.80 -27.22 14.97
C GLU A 24 25.40 -25.86 15.42
N PRO A 25 25.98 -25.67 16.62
CA PRO A 25 26.57 -24.38 16.99
C PRO A 25 27.82 -24.02 16.15
N ALA A 26 28.65 -25.02 15.78
CA ALA A 26 29.88 -24.77 15.02
C ALA A 26 29.60 -24.32 13.58
N GLY A 27 28.47 -24.76 13.00
CA GLY A 27 28.09 -24.40 11.63
C GLY A 27 27.62 -22.95 11.49
N VAL A 28 26.85 -22.44 12.45
CA VAL A 28 26.37 -21.05 12.48
C VAL A 28 27.52 -20.08 12.76
N GLU A 29 28.39 -20.43 13.73
CA GLU A 29 29.54 -19.61 14.10
C GLU A 29 30.53 -19.46 12.92
N ASN A 30 30.78 -20.54 12.19
CA ASN A 30 31.65 -20.51 11.01
C ASN A 30 31.12 -19.64 9.87
N VAL A 31 29.80 -19.63 9.64
CA VAL A 31 29.20 -18.76 8.59
C VAL A 31 29.16 -17.31 9.07
N SER A 32 28.94 -17.05 10.35
CA SER A 32 28.96 -15.70 10.93
C SER A 32 30.36 -15.06 10.81
N LYS A 33 31.43 -15.81 11.13
CA LYS A 33 32.81 -15.34 10.93
C LYS A 33 33.12 -15.03 9.47
N LYS A 34 32.65 -15.86 8.53
CA LYS A 34 32.82 -15.61 7.08
C LYS A 34 32.06 -14.37 6.61
N LEU A 35 30.86 -14.15 7.13
CA LEU A 35 30.06 -12.97 6.84
C LEU A 35 30.80 -11.68 7.26
N GLU A 36 31.34 -11.65 8.48
CA GLU A 36 32.13 -10.51 8.98
C GLU A 36 33.33 -10.22 8.07
N LEU A 37 34.05 -11.26 7.63
CA LEU A 37 35.17 -11.12 6.69
C LEU A 37 34.72 -10.56 5.33
N GLN A 38 33.59 -11.00 4.79
CA GLN A 38 33.07 -10.51 3.51
C GLN A 38 32.60 -9.05 3.60
N LEU A 39 31.94 -8.68 4.70
CA LEU A 39 31.56 -7.29 4.96
C LEU A 39 32.80 -6.40 5.10
N ALA A 40 33.83 -6.85 5.82
CA ALA A 40 35.10 -6.15 5.95
C ALA A 40 35.85 -6.01 4.62
N ALA A 41 35.74 -7.01 3.74
CA ALA A 41 36.32 -6.99 2.40
C ALA A 41 35.50 -6.19 1.38
N GLY A 42 34.30 -5.71 1.73
CA GLY A 42 33.39 -5.03 0.80
C GLY A 42 32.72 -5.96 -0.23
N ASP A 43 32.81 -7.27 -0.06
CA ASP A 43 32.11 -8.25 -0.90
C ASP A 43 30.66 -8.41 -0.43
N PHE A 44 29.84 -7.41 -0.75
CA PHE A 44 28.44 -7.40 -0.33
C PHE A 44 27.58 -8.45 -1.02
N TYR A 45 27.97 -8.90 -2.23
CA TYR A 45 27.29 -10.00 -2.89
C TYR A 45 27.52 -11.30 -2.11
N GLY A 46 28.78 -11.60 -1.75
CA GLY A 46 29.12 -12.72 -0.88
C GLY A 46 28.38 -12.64 0.45
N ALA A 47 28.40 -11.46 1.09
CA ALA A 47 27.72 -11.22 2.36
C ALA A 47 26.21 -11.51 2.28
N LEU A 48 25.54 -11.05 1.21
CA LEU A 48 24.12 -11.35 0.97
C LEU A 48 23.85 -12.86 0.91
N GLN A 49 24.70 -13.62 0.21
CA GLN A 49 24.54 -15.09 0.14
C GLN A 49 24.76 -15.74 1.51
N MET A 50 25.70 -15.23 2.32
CA MET A 50 25.90 -15.73 3.69
C MET A 50 24.72 -15.41 4.60
N TYR A 51 24.18 -14.19 4.54
CA TYR A 51 22.96 -13.81 5.24
C TYR A 51 21.78 -14.72 4.90
N LYS A 52 21.53 -14.96 3.60
CA LYS A 52 20.47 -15.89 3.15
C LYS A 52 20.70 -17.31 3.64
N THR A 53 21.94 -17.78 3.64
CA THR A 53 22.29 -19.11 4.12
C THR A 53 22.02 -19.25 5.63
N LEU A 54 22.42 -18.26 6.43
CA LEU A 54 22.13 -18.21 7.87
C LEU A 54 20.62 -18.16 8.13
N PHE A 55 19.89 -17.31 7.41
CA PHE A 55 18.44 -17.19 7.51
C PHE A 55 17.74 -18.55 7.29
N MET A 56 18.11 -19.27 6.23
CA MET A 56 17.54 -20.59 5.93
C MET A 56 17.92 -21.64 6.98
N ARG A 57 19.11 -21.53 7.60
CA ARG A 57 19.52 -22.42 8.70
C ARG A 57 18.73 -22.16 9.98
N PHE A 58 18.43 -20.90 10.30
CA PHE A 58 17.61 -20.59 11.47
C PHE A 58 16.17 -21.11 11.33
N LEU A 59 15.63 -21.12 10.11
CA LEU A 59 14.31 -21.70 9.81
C LEU A 59 14.36 -23.19 9.42
N LYS A 60 15.43 -23.90 9.77
CA LYS A 60 15.55 -25.34 9.50
C LYS A 60 14.61 -26.14 10.40
N GLY A 61 13.98 -27.16 9.82
CA GLY A 61 12.98 -28.00 10.47
C GLY A 61 11.60 -27.82 9.84
N ASP A 62 10.69 -28.78 10.06
CA ASP A 62 9.34 -28.72 9.48
C ASP A 62 8.45 -27.69 10.18
N GLU A 63 8.70 -27.45 11.48
CA GLU A 63 8.05 -26.44 12.31
C GLU A 63 9.08 -25.69 13.17
N PRO A 64 9.67 -24.60 12.66
CA PRO A 64 10.59 -23.75 13.43
C PRO A 64 9.89 -23.15 14.65
N SER A 65 10.55 -23.19 15.81
CA SER A 65 10.05 -22.58 17.04
C SER A 65 9.92 -21.06 16.93
N ALA A 66 9.13 -20.43 17.81
CA ALA A 66 9.01 -18.97 17.85
C ALA A 66 10.38 -18.26 18.01
N GLU A 67 11.28 -18.84 18.79
CA GLU A 67 12.65 -18.33 18.96
C GLU A 67 13.46 -18.41 17.66
N GLN A 68 13.32 -19.50 16.90
CA GLN A 68 13.98 -19.66 15.60
C GLN A 68 13.45 -18.66 14.56
N GLN A 69 12.13 -18.47 14.53
CA GLN A 69 11.48 -17.47 13.67
C GLN A 69 11.96 -16.07 14.00
N GLU A 70 12.03 -15.74 15.29
CA GLU A 70 12.51 -14.45 15.79
C GLU A 70 13.97 -14.21 15.42
N LYS A 71 14.86 -15.20 15.63
CA LYS A 71 16.27 -15.11 15.20
C LYS A 71 16.40 -14.88 13.69
N ALA A 72 15.59 -15.55 12.88
CA ALA A 72 15.60 -15.37 11.43
C ALA A 72 15.12 -13.97 11.01
N ALA A 73 14.03 -13.48 11.61
CA ALA A 73 13.51 -12.14 11.34
C ALA A 73 14.50 -11.04 11.79
N ALA A 74 15.10 -11.18 12.97
CA ALA A 74 16.10 -10.25 13.50
C ALA A 74 17.35 -10.21 12.62
N LEU A 75 17.85 -11.37 12.17
CA LEU A 75 18.97 -11.45 11.22
C LEU A 75 18.63 -10.74 9.91
N ALA A 76 17.43 -10.98 9.37
CA ALA A 76 17.02 -10.37 8.10
C ALA A 76 16.89 -8.84 8.20
N LEU A 77 16.38 -8.34 9.32
CA LEU A 77 16.33 -6.91 9.62
C LEU A 77 17.75 -6.31 9.71
N GLU A 78 18.63 -6.91 10.50
CA GLU A 78 20.01 -6.45 10.67
C GLU A 78 20.75 -6.42 9.33
N ALA A 79 20.60 -7.48 8.52
CA ALA A 79 21.16 -7.57 7.18
C ALA A 79 20.65 -6.45 6.28
N ALA A 80 19.32 -6.21 6.25
CA ALA A 80 18.73 -5.15 5.46
C ALA A 80 19.29 -3.78 5.85
N LEU A 81 19.33 -3.46 7.15
CA LEU A 81 19.85 -2.18 7.65
C LEU A 81 21.35 -2.01 7.34
N THR A 82 22.14 -3.08 7.46
CA THR A 82 23.57 -3.06 7.14
C THR A 82 23.79 -2.82 5.64
N LEU A 83 23.06 -3.53 4.79
CA LEU A 83 23.15 -3.36 3.34
C LEU A 83 22.71 -1.96 2.88
N ILE A 84 21.67 -1.37 3.50
CA ILE A 84 21.26 0.01 3.22
C ILE A 84 22.39 0.99 3.57
N LYS A 85 23.07 0.81 4.71
CA LYS A 85 24.21 1.66 5.11
C LYS A 85 25.36 1.64 4.10
N HIS A 86 25.54 0.53 3.39
CA HIS A 86 26.56 0.34 2.35
C HIS A 86 26.05 0.56 0.91
N ASP A 87 24.91 1.23 0.74
CA ASP A 87 24.28 1.53 -0.57
C ASP A 87 23.90 0.29 -1.40
N GLN A 88 23.80 -0.87 -0.77
CA GLN A 88 23.38 -2.13 -1.39
C GLN A 88 21.85 -2.29 -1.31
N ASN A 89 21.13 -1.31 -1.85
CA ASN A 89 19.69 -1.13 -1.64
C ASN A 89 18.83 -2.28 -2.20
N THR A 90 19.14 -2.81 -3.38
CA THR A 90 18.44 -3.98 -3.94
C THR A 90 18.63 -5.22 -3.05
N ALA A 91 19.86 -5.48 -2.62
CA ALA A 91 20.18 -6.58 -1.70
C ALA A 91 19.50 -6.41 -0.33
N ALA A 92 19.42 -5.18 0.17
CA ALA A 92 18.71 -4.87 1.41
C ALA A 92 17.20 -5.17 1.29
N THR A 93 16.58 -4.76 0.18
CA THR A 93 15.17 -5.04 -0.11
C THR A 93 14.89 -6.54 -0.19
N GLU A 94 15.83 -7.35 -0.69
CA GLU A 94 15.70 -8.81 -0.64
C GLU A 94 15.66 -9.34 0.79
N MET A 95 16.56 -8.88 1.66
CA MET A 95 16.56 -9.27 3.08
C MET A 95 15.32 -8.77 3.83
N ALA A 96 14.87 -7.54 3.55
CA ALA A 96 13.63 -6.98 4.10
C ALA A 96 12.40 -7.81 3.73
N ASN A 97 12.35 -8.31 2.49
CA ASN A 97 11.29 -9.22 2.04
C ASN A 97 11.38 -10.60 2.68
N LEU A 98 12.58 -11.11 2.96
CA LEU A 98 12.73 -12.35 3.74
C LEU A 98 12.18 -12.18 5.16
N MET A 99 12.43 -11.05 5.81
CA MET A 99 11.82 -10.74 7.12
C MET A 99 10.28 -10.80 7.05
N VAL A 100 9.65 -10.09 6.11
CA VAL A 100 8.18 -10.10 5.95
C VAL A 100 7.66 -11.49 5.58
N SER A 101 8.46 -12.30 4.87
CA SER A 101 8.10 -13.69 4.57
C SER A 101 7.99 -14.55 5.83
N VAL A 102 8.83 -14.32 6.85
CA VAL A 102 8.68 -14.96 8.17
C VAL A 102 7.32 -14.58 8.76
N PHE A 103 6.96 -13.30 8.72
CA PHE A 103 5.71 -12.83 9.31
C PHE A 103 4.50 -13.49 8.64
N ALA A 104 4.53 -13.60 7.31
CA ALA A 104 3.45 -14.19 6.54
C ALA A 104 3.39 -15.73 6.63
N ASP A 105 4.53 -16.42 6.54
CA ASP A 105 4.56 -17.89 6.52
C ASP A 105 4.24 -18.49 7.89
N PHE A 106 4.56 -17.78 8.98
CA PHE A 106 4.29 -18.19 10.36
C PHE A 106 3.11 -17.44 11.01
N ARG A 107 2.32 -16.69 10.23
CA ARG A 107 1.12 -15.97 10.68
C ARG A 107 1.35 -15.10 11.92
N GLN A 108 2.45 -14.35 11.91
CA GLN A 108 2.76 -13.44 12.98
C GLN A 108 1.76 -12.27 13.00
N PRO A 109 1.38 -11.78 14.19
CA PRO A 109 0.34 -10.76 14.34
C PRO A 109 0.81 -9.41 13.79
N VAL A 110 -0.17 -8.62 13.32
CA VAL A 110 0.06 -7.22 12.94
C VAL A 110 0.02 -6.34 14.18
N ASP A 111 1.09 -6.38 14.97
CA ASP A 111 1.26 -5.57 16.18
C ASP A 111 2.35 -4.48 15.99
N ASP A 112 2.52 -3.65 17.01
CA ASP A 112 3.50 -2.57 16.96
C ASP A 112 4.95 -3.07 16.89
N ALA A 113 5.26 -4.23 17.48
CA ALA A 113 6.61 -4.79 17.47
C ALA A 113 7.03 -5.19 16.05
N HIS A 114 6.16 -5.84 15.28
CA HIS A 114 6.44 -6.19 13.88
C HIS A 114 6.45 -4.95 12.98
N LYS A 115 5.53 -3.99 13.21
CA LYS A 115 5.52 -2.73 12.46
C LYS A 115 6.75 -1.87 12.73
N GLN A 116 7.28 -1.87 13.94
CA GLN A 116 8.53 -1.17 14.30
C GLN A 116 9.70 -1.62 13.43
N ARG A 117 9.80 -2.91 13.09
CA ARG A 117 10.86 -3.45 12.21
C ARG A 117 10.72 -2.92 10.78
N ILE A 118 9.49 -2.84 10.28
CA ILE A 118 9.21 -2.24 8.96
C ILE A 118 9.55 -0.74 8.97
N ARG A 119 9.18 -0.02 10.04
CA ARG A 119 9.52 1.40 10.24
C ARG A 119 11.02 1.66 10.26
N GLN A 120 11.82 0.76 10.85
CA GLN A 120 13.28 0.90 10.85
C GLN A 120 13.87 0.85 9.44
N ILE A 121 13.36 -0.05 8.59
CA ILE A 121 13.79 -0.17 7.20
C ILE A 121 13.34 1.06 6.40
N ASP A 122 12.08 1.47 6.53
CA ASP A 122 11.54 2.68 5.90
C ASP A 122 12.37 3.93 6.25
N ALA A 123 12.65 4.14 7.54
CA ALA A 123 13.47 5.26 8.02
C ALA A 123 14.90 5.22 7.46
N ALA A 124 15.48 4.04 7.24
CA ALA A 124 16.81 3.92 6.66
C ALA A 124 16.85 4.29 5.16
N PHE A 125 15.72 4.18 4.45
CA PHE A 125 15.56 4.60 3.06
C PHE A 125 15.20 6.08 2.91
N LEU A 126 14.70 6.74 3.95
CA LEU A 126 14.28 8.15 3.91
C LEU A 126 15.34 9.12 3.32
N PRO A 127 16.65 9.03 3.67
CA PRO A 127 17.67 9.90 3.05
C PRO A 127 18.06 9.48 1.62
N LYS A 128 17.42 8.46 1.04
CA LYS A 128 17.77 7.87 -0.27
C LYS A 128 16.57 7.80 -1.24
N PRO A 129 15.98 8.94 -1.62
CA PRO A 129 14.75 8.99 -2.43
C PRO A 129 14.87 8.31 -3.81
N GLN A 130 16.08 8.18 -4.36
CA GLN A 130 16.32 7.46 -5.61
C GLN A 130 15.98 5.95 -5.53
N PHE A 131 15.89 5.38 -4.33
CA PHE A 131 15.51 3.98 -4.10
C PHE A 131 14.08 3.82 -3.57
N SER A 132 13.23 4.86 -3.63
CA SER A 132 11.85 4.79 -3.17
C SER A 132 11.01 3.74 -3.93
N ALA A 133 11.37 3.43 -5.18
CA ALA A 133 10.73 2.35 -5.93
C ALA A 133 11.06 0.95 -5.34
N ASP A 134 12.32 0.71 -4.95
CA ASP A 134 12.72 -0.53 -4.26
C ASP A 134 12.02 -0.65 -2.89
N LEU A 135 11.98 0.45 -2.13
CA LEU A 135 11.26 0.52 -0.86
C LEU A 135 9.77 0.18 -1.05
N ALA A 136 9.12 0.72 -2.09
CA ALA A 136 7.72 0.45 -2.39
C ALA A 136 7.46 -1.04 -2.68
N LEU A 137 8.39 -1.76 -3.33
CA LEU A 137 8.25 -3.21 -3.55
C LEU A 137 8.23 -3.99 -2.24
N PHE A 138 9.08 -3.64 -1.28
CA PHE A 138 9.09 -4.23 0.05
C PHE A 138 7.81 -3.87 0.83
N LEU A 139 7.44 -2.59 0.90
CA LEU A 139 6.26 -2.13 1.63
C LEU A 139 4.96 -2.70 1.07
N LYS A 140 4.89 -2.97 -0.24
CA LYS A 140 3.77 -3.69 -0.87
C LYS A 140 3.58 -5.10 -0.28
N ASN A 141 4.67 -5.81 -0.01
CA ASN A 141 4.60 -7.12 0.65
C ASN A 141 4.20 -6.99 2.12
N ALA A 142 4.66 -5.95 2.82
CA ALA A 142 4.23 -5.65 4.19
C ALA A 142 2.71 -5.35 4.27
N VAL A 143 2.20 -4.50 3.36
CA VAL A 143 0.76 -4.22 3.26
C VAL A 143 -0.02 -5.52 2.96
N LYS A 144 0.47 -6.35 2.05
CA LYS A 144 -0.16 -7.64 1.74
C LYS A 144 -0.20 -8.58 2.95
N TRP A 145 0.89 -8.70 3.70
CA TRP A 145 0.92 -9.47 4.94
C TRP A 145 -0.12 -8.93 5.93
N SER A 146 -0.13 -7.62 6.16
CA SER A 146 -1.07 -7.01 7.11
C SER A 146 -2.54 -7.12 6.70
N ALA A 147 -2.82 -7.22 5.39
CA ALA A 147 -4.18 -7.43 4.89
C ALA A 147 -4.69 -8.85 5.14
N VAL A 148 -3.78 -9.82 5.26
CA VAL A 148 -4.11 -11.23 5.50
C VAL A 148 -4.17 -11.53 7.00
N GLU A 149 -3.16 -11.08 7.76
CA GLU A 149 -3.03 -11.42 9.19
C GLU A 149 -3.59 -10.34 10.13
N GLY A 150 -3.98 -9.17 9.61
CA GLY A 150 -4.50 -8.04 10.38
C GLY A 150 -6.02 -7.87 10.29
N ALA A 151 -6.53 -6.89 11.03
CA ALA A 151 -7.98 -6.62 11.11
C ALA A 151 -8.56 -5.93 9.86
N ARG A 152 -7.72 -5.25 9.06
CA ARG A 152 -8.16 -4.46 7.91
C ARG A 152 -7.94 -5.24 6.61
N LYS A 153 -9.02 -5.52 5.87
CA LYS A 153 -8.98 -6.27 4.58
C LYS A 153 -8.09 -5.63 3.50
N ARG A 154 -7.82 -4.33 3.61
CA ARG A 154 -6.94 -3.59 2.69
C ARG A 154 -5.53 -3.40 3.25
N GLY A 155 -5.19 -3.95 4.40
CA GLY A 155 -3.92 -3.76 5.07
C GLY A 155 -3.98 -2.69 6.16
N ASP A 156 -2.97 -2.70 7.04
CA ASP A 156 -2.84 -1.76 8.15
C ASP A 156 -2.68 -0.31 7.63
N PRO A 157 -3.38 0.68 8.22
CA PRO A 157 -3.34 2.07 7.75
C PRO A 157 -1.96 2.72 7.79
N GLU A 158 -1.13 2.39 8.78
CA GLU A 158 0.23 2.92 8.89
C GLU A 158 1.11 2.37 7.76
N LEU A 159 1.02 1.06 7.49
CA LEU A 159 1.77 0.45 6.39
C LEU A 159 1.29 0.94 5.02
N GLN A 160 -0.01 1.21 4.88
CA GLN A 160 -0.56 1.88 3.70
C GLN A 160 0.02 3.28 3.52
N LEU A 161 0.18 4.03 4.61
CA LEU A 161 0.78 5.37 4.59
C LEU A 161 2.25 5.33 4.13
N LEU A 162 3.05 4.43 4.71
CA LEU A 162 4.45 4.25 4.30
C LEU A 162 4.56 3.92 2.82
N LEU A 163 3.74 2.99 2.33
CA LEU A 163 3.74 2.61 0.92
C LEU A 163 3.31 3.78 0.00
N ALA A 164 2.31 4.56 0.42
CA ALA A 164 1.87 5.74 -0.31
C ALA A 164 3.00 6.79 -0.41
N ARG A 165 3.74 7.01 0.68
CA ARG A 165 4.92 7.90 0.70
C ARG A 165 6.04 7.42 -0.20
N ALA A 166 6.32 6.12 -0.22
CA ALA A 166 7.34 5.54 -1.11
C ALA A 166 6.96 5.76 -2.59
N TYR A 167 5.71 5.49 -2.97
CA TYR A 167 5.23 5.76 -4.33
C TYR A 167 5.25 7.25 -4.68
N ARG A 168 4.82 8.12 -3.76
CA ARG A 168 4.88 9.58 -3.94
C ARG A 168 6.31 10.06 -4.19
N SER A 169 7.27 9.58 -3.39
CA SER A 169 8.69 9.93 -3.51
C SER A 169 9.30 9.41 -4.81
N ALA A 170 8.83 8.26 -5.31
CA ALA A 170 9.20 7.73 -6.62
C ALA A 170 8.50 8.43 -7.81
N GLY A 171 7.60 9.39 -7.56
CA GLY A 171 6.82 10.08 -8.59
C GLY A 171 5.61 9.30 -9.12
N ASP A 172 5.30 8.13 -8.57
CA ASP A 172 4.17 7.30 -8.97
C ASP A 172 2.90 7.67 -8.18
N PHE A 173 2.35 8.83 -8.49
CA PHE A 173 1.14 9.32 -7.82
C PHE A 173 -0.09 8.44 -8.05
N THR A 174 -0.16 7.75 -9.20
CA THR A 174 -1.29 6.86 -9.52
C THR A 174 -1.38 5.72 -8.51
N HIS A 175 -0.25 5.12 -8.13
CA HIS A 175 -0.24 4.12 -7.06
C HIS A 175 -0.32 4.76 -5.68
N ALA A 176 0.38 5.87 -5.45
CA ALA A 176 0.35 6.57 -4.16
C ALA A 176 -1.08 6.87 -3.71
N MET A 177 -1.92 7.44 -4.59
CA MET A 177 -3.30 7.81 -4.25
C MET A 177 -4.14 6.61 -3.82
N LYS A 178 -4.00 5.46 -4.49
CA LYS A 178 -4.73 4.22 -4.12
C LYS A 178 -4.41 3.78 -2.69
N HIS A 179 -3.17 3.98 -2.25
CA HIS A 179 -2.72 3.62 -0.90
C HIS A 179 -3.12 4.67 0.14
N PHE A 180 -3.04 5.96 -0.19
CA PHE A 180 -3.51 7.04 0.70
C PHE A 180 -5.00 6.92 1.06
N LEU A 181 -5.87 6.44 0.15
CA LEU A 181 -7.29 6.18 0.44
C LEU A 181 -7.52 5.21 1.61
N HIS A 182 -6.52 4.41 1.97
CA HIS A 182 -6.57 3.42 3.04
C HIS A 182 -5.63 3.73 4.21
N ALA A 183 -4.96 4.89 4.18
CA ALA A 183 -3.91 5.25 5.13
C ALA A 183 -4.43 6.00 6.38
N GLU A 184 -5.72 6.35 6.43
CA GLU A 184 -6.34 7.13 7.52
C GLU A 184 -5.62 8.46 7.84
N ASN A 185 -4.89 9.03 6.87
CA ASN A 185 -4.19 10.31 6.98
C ASN A 185 -4.66 11.30 5.89
N PRO A 186 -5.82 11.96 6.09
CA PRO A 186 -6.41 12.85 5.10
C PRO A 186 -5.57 14.10 4.81
N GLN A 187 -4.79 14.57 5.79
CA GLN A 187 -3.92 15.74 5.64
C GLN A 187 -2.85 15.47 4.58
N GLU A 188 -2.13 14.36 4.72
CA GLU A 188 -1.06 14.02 3.78
C GLU A 188 -1.59 13.61 2.40
N LEU A 189 -2.78 12.99 2.33
CA LEU A 189 -3.48 12.76 1.07
C LEU A 189 -3.77 14.10 0.35
N ALA A 190 -4.27 15.12 1.06
CA ALA A 190 -4.51 16.44 0.47
C ALA A 190 -3.23 17.10 -0.04
N GLU A 191 -2.12 17.02 0.71
CA GLU A 191 -0.81 17.53 0.28
C GLU A 191 -0.27 16.80 -0.96
N ALA A 192 -0.40 15.48 -0.99
CA ALA A 192 0.02 14.68 -2.14
C ALA A 192 -0.83 14.94 -3.38
N LEU A 193 -2.15 15.12 -3.22
CA LEU A 193 -3.05 15.55 -4.29
C LEU A 193 -2.69 16.94 -4.80
N PHE A 194 -2.42 17.89 -3.90
CA PHE A 194 -2.06 19.25 -4.28
C PHE A 194 -0.78 19.24 -5.11
N GLN A 195 0.27 18.54 -4.64
CA GLN A 195 1.51 18.34 -5.38
C GLN A 195 1.27 17.67 -6.74
N TRP A 196 0.40 16.65 -6.81
CA TRP A 196 0.12 16.01 -8.08
C TRP A 196 -0.57 16.97 -9.06
N SER A 197 -1.52 17.75 -8.55
CA SER A 197 -2.29 18.71 -9.36
C SER A 197 -1.44 19.83 -9.95
N THR A 198 -0.27 20.16 -9.37
CA THR A 198 0.64 21.16 -9.95
C THR A 198 1.41 20.63 -11.16
N GLN A 199 1.39 19.31 -11.39
CA GLN A 199 2.00 18.67 -12.56
C GLN A 199 0.98 18.47 -13.70
N GLY A 200 -0.32 18.64 -13.42
CA GLY A 200 -1.39 18.56 -14.41
C GLY A 200 -1.77 19.92 -15.00
N TYR A 201 -2.81 19.94 -15.82
CA TYR A 201 -3.34 21.19 -16.36
C TYR A 201 -4.01 22.02 -15.26
N PRO A 202 -3.82 23.35 -15.21
CA PRO A 202 -4.47 24.20 -14.21
C PRO A 202 -6.00 24.08 -14.19
N SER A 203 -6.61 23.86 -15.36
CA SER A 203 -8.04 23.64 -15.54
C SER A 203 -8.55 22.34 -14.92
N GLU A 204 -7.68 21.40 -14.56
CA GLU A 204 -8.05 20.11 -13.96
C GLU A 204 -7.89 20.09 -12.43
N SER A 205 -7.46 21.20 -11.83
CA SER A 205 -7.18 21.30 -10.38
C SER A 205 -8.32 20.83 -9.48
N ASP A 206 -9.56 21.06 -9.90
CA ASP A 206 -10.79 20.66 -9.21
C ASP A 206 -11.14 19.17 -9.42
N LEU A 207 -10.69 18.55 -10.52
CA LEU A 207 -10.86 17.12 -10.78
C LEU A 207 -10.03 16.25 -9.84
N TYR A 208 -8.82 16.66 -9.48
CA TYR A 208 -7.99 15.93 -8.51
C TYR A 208 -8.70 15.80 -7.17
N LEU A 209 -9.25 16.91 -6.68
CA LEU A 209 -10.02 16.89 -5.44
C LEU A 209 -11.31 16.08 -5.58
N ALA A 210 -12.08 16.32 -6.64
CA ALA A 210 -13.36 15.64 -6.84
C ALA A 210 -13.19 14.12 -6.90
N ARG A 211 -12.20 13.60 -7.63
CA ARG A 211 -11.90 12.16 -7.66
C ARG A 211 -11.61 11.62 -6.26
N ALA A 212 -10.72 12.26 -5.51
CA ALA A 212 -10.33 11.77 -4.19
C ALA A 212 -11.49 11.79 -3.18
N VAL A 213 -12.28 12.87 -3.15
CA VAL A 213 -13.47 12.99 -2.31
C VAL A 213 -14.48 11.89 -2.67
N LEU A 214 -14.82 11.74 -3.95
CA LEU A 214 -15.78 10.72 -4.39
C LEU A 214 -15.28 9.28 -4.14
N GLN A 215 -13.98 9.03 -4.25
CA GLN A 215 -13.38 7.74 -3.90
C GLN A 215 -13.50 7.44 -2.40
N LEU A 216 -13.21 8.41 -1.52
CA LEU A 216 -13.38 8.25 -0.07
C LEU A 216 -14.86 8.03 0.30
N LEU A 217 -15.78 8.78 -0.31
CA LEU A 217 -17.21 8.59 -0.12
C LEU A 217 -17.67 7.20 -0.61
N SER A 218 -17.14 6.71 -1.74
CA SER A 218 -17.40 5.34 -2.20
C SER A 218 -16.92 4.27 -1.21
N LEU A 219 -15.97 4.60 -0.33
CA LEU A 219 -15.50 3.77 0.78
C LEU A 219 -16.24 4.04 2.10
N GLU A 220 -17.34 4.82 2.09
CA GLU A 220 -18.11 5.25 3.27
C GLU A 220 -17.27 6.06 4.27
N ASN A 221 -16.17 6.66 3.81
CA ASN A 221 -15.28 7.46 4.64
C ASN A 221 -15.60 8.96 4.51
N LEU A 222 -16.78 9.35 4.99
CA LEU A 222 -17.24 10.74 4.98
C LEU A 222 -16.34 11.66 5.83
N ARG A 223 -15.79 11.14 6.93
CA ARG A 223 -14.88 11.88 7.83
C ARG A 223 -13.63 12.36 7.09
N ASP A 224 -12.93 11.46 6.42
CA ASP A 224 -11.68 11.82 5.75
C ASP A 224 -11.94 12.58 4.44
N ALA A 225 -13.07 12.32 3.77
CA ALA A 225 -13.49 13.09 2.60
C ALA A 225 -13.65 14.59 2.92
N ASN A 226 -14.28 14.92 4.05
CA ASN A 226 -14.39 16.31 4.54
C ASN A 226 -13.02 16.91 4.85
N LYS A 227 -12.16 16.20 5.58
CA LYS A 227 -10.82 16.68 5.94
C LYS A 227 -9.92 16.92 4.71
N VAL A 228 -9.96 16.02 3.73
CA VAL A 228 -9.23 16.17 2.46
C VAL A 228 -9.72 17.41 1.71
N TYR A 229 -11.03 17.63 1.65
CA TYR A 229 -11.61 18.83 1.03
C TYR A 229 -11.08 20.10 1.67
N GLU A 230 -11.19 20.22 3.00
CA GLU A 230 -10.73 21.40 3.74
C GLU A 230 -9.23 21.67 3.54
N ALA A 231 -8.38 20.65 3.72
CA ALA A 231 -6.94 20.79 3.63
C ALA A 231 -6.46 21.12 2.20
N TYR A 232 -7.08 20.53 1.18
CA TYR A 232 -6.73 20.81 -0.21
C TYR A 232 -7.17 22.21 -0.63
N VAL A 233 -8.39 22.63 -0.27
CA VAL A 233 -8.89 23.98 -0.55
C VAL A 233 -8.02 25.04 0.13
N ALA A 234 -7.61 24.83 1.39
CA ALA A 234 -6.70 25.72 2.10
C ALA A 234 -5.34 25.87 1.37
N GLN A 235 -4.78 24.76 0.86
CA GLN A 235 -3.54 24.81 0.05
C GLN A 235 -3.73 25.57 -1.26
N CYS A 236 -4.84 25.35 -1.96
CA CYS A 236 -5.18 26.11 -3.17
C CYS A 236 -5.28 27.62 -2.88
N GLN A 237 -5.96 28.02 -1.81
CA GLN A 237 -6.08 29.42 -1.40
C GLN A 237 -4.71 30.02 -1.06
N GLY A 238 -3.90 29.32 -0.27
CA GLY A 238 -2.54 29.76 0.08
C GLY A 238 -1.62 29.93 -1.13
N ALA A 239 -1.85 29.16 -2.19
CA ALA A 239 -1.13 29.25 -3.46
C ALA A 239 -1.80 30.19 -4.50
N GLY A 240 -2.88 30.90 -4.14
CA GLY A 240 -3.60 31.80 -5.05
C GLY A 240 -4.32 31.10 -6.22
N ARG A 241 -4.62 29.80 -6.10
CA ARG A 241 -5.35 29.03 -7.12
C ARG A 241 -6.86 29.21 -6.94
N PRO A 242 -7.65 29.22 -8.03
CA PRO A 242 -9.09 29.37 -7.96
C PRO A 242 -9.73 28.17 -7.22
N VAL A 243 -10.59 28.46 -6.25
CA VAL A 243 -11.36 27.45 -5.50
C VAL A 243 -12.88 27.57 -5.71
N ASP A 244 -13.32 28.58 -6.48
CA ASP A 244 -14.72 28.77 -6.85
C ASP A 244 -14.99 28.19 -8.25
N LEU A 245 -14.61 26.92 -8.45
CA LEU A 245 -14.90 26.19 -9.68
C LEU A 245 -16.10 25.26 -9.46
N PRO A 246 -16.88 24.95 -10.52
CA PRO A 246 -18.07 24.11 -10.39
C PRO A 246 -17.86 22.80 -9.63
N LEU A 247 -16.74 22.08 -9.82
CA LEU A 247 -16.50 20.83 -9.07
C LEU A 247 -16.09 21.04 -7.61
N PHE A 248 -15.42 22.15 -7.26
CA PHE A 248 -15.20 22.51 -5.86
C PHE A 248 -16.53 22.79 -5.15
N ASN A 249 -17.43 23.51 -5.81
CA ASN A 249 -18.75 23.81 -5.26
C ASN A 249 -19.62 22.55 -5.16
N TYR A 250 -19.62 21.71 -6.21
CA TYR A 250 -20.32 20.43 -6.20
C TYR A 250 -19.85 19.54 -5.03
N THR A 251 -18.54 19.34 -4.89
CA THR A 251 -17.97 18.47 -3.84
C THR A 251 -18.29 18.99 -2.44
N ARG A 252 -18.21 20.31 -2.23
CA ARG A 252 -18.64 20.95 -0.97
C ARG A 252 -20.09 20.65 -0.63
N PHE A 253 -21.00 20.88 -1.58
CA PHE A 253 -22.43 20.68 -1.36
C PHE A 253 -22.79 19.21 -1.23
N LEU A 254 -22.11 18.32 -1.96
CA LEU A 254 -22.27 16.87 -1.82
C LEU A 254 -21.89 16.43 -0.40
N LEU A 255 -20.74 16.86 0.12
CA LEU A 255 -20.31 16.53 1.48
C LEU A 255 -21.35 16.93 2.52
N LEU A 256 -21.86 18.17 2.46
CA LEU A 256 -22.94 18.66 3.34
C LEU A 256 -24.25 17.87 3.18
N THR A 257 -24.55 17.44 1.95
CA THR A 257 -25.77 16.66 1.65
C THR A 257 -25.71 15.27 2.28
N LEU A 258 -24.54 14.63 2.29
CA LEU A 258 -24.35 13.28 2.83
C LEU A 258 -24.34 13.22 4.37
N GLU A 259 -24.33 14.37 5.06
CA GLU A 259 -24.51 14.43 6.53
C GLU A 259 -25.96 14.20 6.97
N ARG A 260 -26.90 14.17 6.02
CA ARG A 260 -28.34 14.13 6.29
C ARG A 260 -29.04 13.19 5.30
N ASP A 261 -30.22 12.71 5.66
CA ASP A 261 -31.07 12.00 4.72
C ASP A 261 -31.71 13.00 3.73
N ALA A 262 -31.04 13.21 2.60
CA ALA A 262 -31.34 14.28 1.65
C ALA A 262 -31.22 13.81 0.19
N LEU A 263 -31.77 12.63 -0.14
CA LEU A 263 -31.75 12.07 -1.49
C LEU A 263 -32.22 13.05 -2.60
N PRO A 264 -33.31 13.84 -2.43
CA PRO A 264 -33.71 14.82 -3.46
C PRO A 264 -32.62 15.87 -3.74
N LEU A 265 -31.88 16.29 -2.70
CA LEU A 265 -30.78 17.24 -2.87
C LEU A 265 -29.59 16.58 -3.57
N PHE A 266 -29.28 15.32 -3.25
CA PHE A 266 -28.24 14.55 -3.93
C PHE A 266 -28.51 14.41 -5.44
N GLN A 267 -29.75 14.17 -5.84
CA GLN A 267 -30.16 14.11 -7.25
C GLN A 267 -30.09 15.49 -7.92
N MET A 268 -30.65 16.51 -7.27
CA MET A 268 -30.59 17.90 -7.76
C MET A 268 -29.15 18.35 -8.02
N LEU A 269 -28.21 18.06 -7.11
CA LEU A 269 -26.81 18.42 -7.29
C LEU A 269 -26.20 17.76 -8.54
N GLN A 270 -26.51 16.49 -8.81
CA GLN A 270 -26.01 15.81 -10.00
C GLN A 270 -26.54 16.42 -11.29
N GLU A 271 -27.82 16.77 -11.34
CA GLU A 271 -28.43 17.45 -12.50
C GLU A 271 -27.82 18.83 -12.73
N ARG A 272 -27.72 19.64 -11.66
CA ARG A 272 -27.23 21.02 -11.73
C ARG A 272 -25.76 21.12 -12.12
N TYR A 273 -24.96 20.15 -11.73
CA TYR A 273 -23.52 20.10 -12.03
C TYR A 273 -23.17 19.09 -13.14
N ALA A 274 -24.15 18.59 -13.89
CA ALA A 274 -23.93 17.58 -14.93
C ALA A 274 -22.81 17.95 -15.93
N PRO A 275 -22.69 19.20 -16.44
CA PRO A 275 -21.59 19.57 -17.33
C PRO A 275 -20.21 19.45 -16.67
N ALA A 276 -20.10 19.78 -15.38
CA ALA A 276 -18.87 19.70 -14.63
C ALA A 276 -18.49 18.24 -14.34
N LEU A 277 -19.48 17.41 -14.01
CA LEU A 277 -19.32 15.97 -13.77
C LEU A 277 -18.97 15.20 -15.05
N ALA A 278 -19.46 15.64 -16.21
CA ALA A 278 -19.20 15.02 -17.51
C ALA A 278 -17.74 15.15 -17.98
N ARG A 279 -16.93 16.02 -17.34
CA ARG A 279 -15.50 16.17 -17.63
C ARG A 279 -14.70 14.91 -17.35
N ASP A 280 -15.20 14.02 -16.50
CA ASP A 280 -14.60 12.72 -16.21
C ASP A 280 -15.68 11.66 -15.96
N SER A 281 -15.76 10.69 -16.87
CA SER A 281 -16.75 9.61 -16.83
C SER A 281 -16.66 8.74 -15.56
N SER A 282 -15.50 8.66 -14.91
CA SER A 282 -15.33 7.89 -13.67
C SER A 282 -16.10 8.47 -12.49
N LEU A 283 -16.38 9.78 -12.49
CA LEU A 283 -17.13 10.45 -11.42
C LEU A 283 -18.54 9.89 -11.30
N GLN A 284 -19.19 9.59 -12.44
CA GLN A 284 -20.52 8.99 -12.47
C GLN A 284 -20.54 7.59 -11.85
N SER A 285 -19.49 6.79 -12.06
CA SER A 285 -19.36 5.49 -11.42
C SER A 285 -19.26 5.61 -9.90
N TYR A 286 -18.49 6.58 -9.39
CA TYR A 286 -18.43 6.83 -7.95
C TYR A 286 -19.77 7.31 -7.40
N LEU A 287 -20.47 8.20 -8.10
CA LEU A 287 -21.78 8.70 -7.67
C LEU A 287 -22.84 7.60 -7.61
N SER A 288 -22.82 6.64 -8.54
CA SER A 288 -23.68 5.46 -8.45
C SER A 288 -23.39 4.64 -7.18
N VAL A 289 -22.12 4.44 -6.84
CA VAL A 289 -21.72 3.72 -5.62
C VAL A 289 -22.12 4.48 -4.35
N ILE A 290 -21.93 5.80 -4.35
CA ILE A 290 -22.32 6.68 -3.23
C ILE A 290 -23.83 6.65 -3.04
N GLY A 291 -24.63 6.79 -4.10
CA GLY A 291 -26.09 6.72 -4.04
C GLY A 291 -26.59 5.38 -3.50
N GLN A 292 -25.95 4.28 -3.89
CA GLN A 292 -26.25 2.96 -3.34
C GLN A 292 -25.96 2.88 -1.84
N LYS A 293 -24.78 3.35 -1.40
CA LYS A 293 -24.31 3.19 -0.02
C LYS A 293 -24.98 4.14 0.97
N PHE A 294 -25.21 5.39 0.59
CA PHE A 294 -25.78 6.41 1.47
C PHE A 294 -27.30 6.48 1.42
N TYR A 295 -27.92 6.09 0.29
CA TYR A 295 -29.38 6.22 0.10
C TYR A 295 -30.08 4.93 -0.35
N GLY A 296 -29.35 3.81 -0.47
CA GLY A 296 -29.95 2.53 -0.87
C GLY A 296 -30.45 2.47 -2.31
N LEU A 297 -29.98 3.37 -3.19
CA LEU A 297 -30.36 3.37 -4.60
C LEU A 297 -29.94 2.06 -5.26
N GLN A 298 -30.82 1.51 -6.08
CA GLN A 298 -30.50 0.33 -6.87
C GLN A 298 -29.51 0.71 -7.98
N PRO A 299 -28.46 -0.10 -8.22
CA PRO A 299 -27.55 0.17 -9.31
C PRO A 299 -28.32 0.16 -10.64
N PRO A 300 -27.97 1.02 -11.60
CA PRO A 300 -28.58 1.02 -12.92
C PRO A 300 -28.41 -0.39 -13.51
N ARG A 301 -29.53 -1.04 -13.85
CA ARG A 301 -29.52 -2.39 -14.42
C ARG A 301 -28.65 -2.39 -15.68
N SER A 302 -27.63 -3.25 -15.72
CA SER A 302 -26.87 -3.49 -16.95
C SER A 302 -27.83 -3.98 -18.04
N GLY A 303 -27.75 -3.42 -19.25
CA GLY A 303 -28.68 -3.73 -20.34
C GLY A 303 -28.75 -5.22 -20.70
N LEU A 304 -27.69 -5.98 -20.42
CA LEU A 304 -27.64 -7.44 -20.62
C LEU A 304 -28.55 -8.21 -19.65
N SER A 305 -28.63 -7.80 -18.38
CA SER A 305 -29.52 -8.45 -17.41
C SER A 305 -30.99 -8.12 -17.70
N SER A 306 -31.28 -6.90 -18.16
CA SER A 306 -32.63 -6.51 -18.57
C SER A 306 -33.10 -7.23 -19.83
N LEU A 307 -32.19 -7.53 -20.78
CA LEU A 307 -32.50 -8.32 -21.98
C LEU A 307 -32.74 -9.80 -21.63
N LEU A 308 -31.92 -10.40 -20.77
CA LEU A 308 -32.09 -11.79 -20.33
C LEU A 308 -33.40 -12.03 -19.57
N GLU A 309 -33.82 -11.10 -18.70
CA GLU A 309 -35.13 -11.17 -18.04
C GLU A 309 -36.29 -11.02 -19.04
N MET A 310 -36.15 -10.16 -20.05
CA MET A 310 -37.13 -10.03 -21.13
C MET A 310 -37.27 -11.31 -21.95
N PHE A 311 -36.16 -12.02 -22.19
CA PHE A 311 -36.16 -13.30 -22.91
C PHE A 311 -36.66 -14.47 -22.06
N SER A 312 -36.49 -14.45 -20.74
CA SER A 312 -37.00 -15.51 -19.85
C SER A 312 -38.47 -15.34 -19.46
N GLY A 313 -39.01 -14.11 -19.55
CA GLY A 313 -40.42 -13.81 -19.24
C GLY A 313 -41.42 -14.15 -20.35
N GLY A 314 -40.96 -14.67 -21.49
CA GLY A 314 -41.78 -14.94 -22.68
C GLY A 314 -42.22 -16.39 -22.90
N MET A 315 -42.00 -17.30 -21.94
CA MET A 315 -42.59 -18.65 -21.97
C MET A 315 -43.52 -18.85 -20.78
N GLN A 316 -44.78 -18.47 -20.98
CA GLN A 316 -45.95 -19.10 -20.35
C GLN A 316 -46.83 -19.66 -21.45
#